data_AF-A0A7C4MSJ8-F1
#
_entry.id   AF-A0A7C4MSJ8-F1
#
_cell.length_a   1.000
_cell.length_b   1.000
_cell.length_c   1.000
_cell.angle_alpha   90.00
_cell.angle_beta   90.00
_cell.angle_gamma   90.00
#
_symmetry.space_group_name_H-M   'P 1'
#
loop_
_entity.id
_entity.type
_entity.pdbx_description
1 polymer ?
#
loop_
_entity_poly.entity_id
_entity_poly.type
_entity_poly.pdbx_seq_one_letter_code
_entity_poly.pdbx_strand_id
1 'polypeptide(L)'
;MNLPKNKLRVPAETAALVRSLHPNVKRKIKAALKIILVNPQTGKALKDQLEGLRSLRVGKIRVVYRVKEGITEIIAIGPRKKIYEETYQLLRKEK
;
A
#
# COMPACT_ATOMS: atom_id res chain seq x y z
N MET A 1 20.10 -5.30 -15.78
CA MET A 1 19.19 -4.97 -14.66
C MET A 1 17.93 -5.79 -14.82
N ASN A 2 17.66 -6.73 -13.91
CA ASN A 2 16.43 -7.54 -13.95
C ASN A 2 15.25 -6.65 -13.57
N LEU A 3 14.28 -6.47 -14.48
CA LEU A 3 13.01 -5.82 -14.15
C LEU A 3 12.28 -6.69 -13.11
N PRO A 4 11.65 -6.09 -12.08
CA PRO A 4 10.90 -6.88 -11.11
C PRO A 4 9.76 -7.61 -11.82
N LYS A 5 9.69 -8.95 -11.68
CA LYS A 5 8.62 -9.79 -12.23
C LYS A 5 7.24 -9.47 -11.63
N ASN A 6 7.19 -8.71 -10.54
CA ASN A 6 5.96 -8.37 -9.84
C ASN A 6 5.30 -7.14 -10.48
N LYS A 7 3.98 -7.15 -10.58
CA LYS A 7 3.19 -5.99 -11.03
C LYS A 7 2.63 -5.25 -9.81
N LEU A 8 2.61 -3.92 -9.88
CA LEU A 8 1.96 -3.08 -8.87
C LEU A 8 0.65 -2.52 -9.44
N ARG A 9 -0.46 -2.80 -8.78
CA ARG A 9 -1.75 -2.15 -9.06
C ARG A 9 -1.99 -1.07 -8.03
N VAL A 10 -2.21 0.16 -8.50
CA VAL A 10 -2.55 1.31 -7.64
C VAL A 10 -3.91 1.84 -8.09
N PRO A 11 -4.92 1.92 -7.20
CA PRO A 11 -6.20 2.53 -7.51
C PRO A 11 -6.02 3.96 -8.03
N ALA A 12 -6.86 4.37 -8.98
CA ALA A 12 -6.76 5.68 -9.62
C ALA A 12 -6.84 6.82 -8.58
N GLU A 13 -7.76 6.71 -7.61
CA GLU A 13 -7.92 7.64 -6.50
C GLU A 13 -6.66 7.74 -5.64
N THR A 14 -6.08 6.60 -5.26
CA THR A 14 -4.81 6.56 -4.52
C THR A 14 -3.68 7.22 -5.32
N ALA A 15 -3.60 6.96 -6.62
CA ALA A 15 -2.60 7.58 -7.48
C ALA A 15 -2.81 9.10 -7.62
N ALA A 16 -4.06 9.57 -7.72
CA ALA A 16 -4.40 10.98 -7.75
C ALA A 16 -4.03 11.68 -6.43
N LEU A 17 -4.37 11.06 -5.29
CA LEU A 17 -3.97 11.53 -3.96
C LEU A 17 -2.45 11.67 -3.87
N VAL A 18 -1.69 10.63 -4.23
CA VAL A 18 -0.22 10.68 -4.17
C VAL A 18 0.35 11.80 -5.07
N ARG A 19 -0.29 12.10 -6.19
CA ARG A 19 0.13 13.20 -7.09
C ARG A 19 -0.10 14.59 -6.48
N SER A 20 -1.11 14.79 -5.64
CA SER A 20 -1.38 16.07 -4.97
C SER A 20 -0.50 16.34 -3.74
N LEU A 21 0.14 15.30 -3.17
CA LEU A 21 0.97 15.45 -1.97
C LEU A 21 2.26 16.27 -2.22
N HIS A 22 2.72 16.91 -1.14
CA HIS A 22 4.00 17.62 -1.08
C HIS A 22 5.16 16.75 -1.61
N PRO A 23 6.12 17.31 -2.39
CA PRO A 23 7.17 16.54 -3.06
C PRO A 23 7.95 15.57 -2.15
N ASN A 24 8.26 15.98 -0.92
CA ASN A 24 8.96 15.14 0.05
C ASN A 24 8.16 13.90 0.46
N VAL A 25 6.84 14.03 0.60
CA VAL A 25 5.95 12.92 0.93
C VAL A 25 5.82 11.99 -0.27
N LYS A 26 5.61 12.56 -1.47
CA LYS A 26 5.57 11.83 -2.74
C LYS A 26 6.83 11.00 -2.98
N ARG A 27 8.01 11.56 -2.69
CA ARG A 27 9.31 10.86 -2.81
C ARG A 27 9.37 9.63 -1.88
N LYS A 28 8.97 9.79 -0.62
CA LYS A 28 8.93 8.70 0.37
C LYS A 28 7.96 7.59 -0.04
N ILE A 29 6.78 7.95 -0.54
CA ILE A 29 5.78 6.98 -1.03
C ILE A 29 6.33 6.23 -2.25
N LYS A 30 6.88 6.94 -3.25
CA LYS A 30 7.49 6.29 -4.43
C LYS A 30 8.60 5.31 -4.06
N ALA A 31 9.45 5.67 -3.10
CA ALA A 31 10.49 4.76 -2.60
C ALA A 31 9.88 3.50 -1.97
N ALA A 32 8.85 3.66 -1.14
CA ALA A 32 8.15 2.55 -0.52
C ALA A 32 7.49 1.61 -1.56
N LEU A 33 6.84 2.17 -2.59
CA LEU A 33 6.24 1.38 -3.67
C LEU A 33 7.30 0.57 -4.44
N LYS A 34 8.51 1.12 -4.65
CA LYS A 34 9.63 0.38 -5.24
C LYS A 34 10.10 -0.77 -4.35
N ILE A 35 10.20 -0.55 -3.03
CA ILE A 35 10.57 -1.60 -2.08
C ILE A 35 9.54 -2.73 -2.11
N ILE A 36 8.24 -2.39 -2.10
CA ILE A 36 7.14 -3.36 -2.19
C ILE A 36 7.21 -4.14 -3.51
N LEU A 37 7.48 -3.46 -4.63
CA LEU A 37 7.60 -4.08 -5.94
C LEU A 37 8.72 -5.14 -5.99
N VAL A 38 9.87 -4.82 -5.40
CA VAL A 38 11.04 -5.71 -5.33
C VAL A 38 10.81 -6.86 -4.34
N ASN A 39 10.29 -6.56 -3.16
CA ASN A 39 10.00 -7.54 -2.12
C ASN A 39 8.61 -7.28 -1.50
N PRO A 40 7.56 -7.93 -2.03
CA PRO A 40 6.20 -7.77 -1.52
C PRO A 40 6.04 -8.24 -0.06
N GLN A 41 6.97 -9.03 0.49
CA GLN A 41 6.89 -9.51 1.86
C GLN A 41 7.43 -8.51 2.91
N THR A 42 7.98 -7.36 2.48
CA THR A 42 8.59 -6.34 3.36
C THR A 42 7.65 -5.75 4.43
N GLY A 43 6.35 -5.65 4.13
CA GLY A 43 5.35 -5.15 5.07
C GLY A 43 4.99 -6.19 6.13
N LYS A 44 4.58 -5.72 7.32
CA LYS A 44 4.07 -6.60 8.37
C LYS A 44 2.70 -7.15 7.96
N ALA A 45 2.50 -8.46 8.10
CA ALA A 45 1.18 -9.06 7.96
C ALA A 45 0.23 -8.47 9.01
N LEU A 46 -0.97 -8.13 8.59
CA LEU A 46 -2.05 -7.68 9.47
C LEU A 46 -2.87 -8.90 9.94
N LYS A 47 -3.65 -8.70 11.00
CA LYS A 47 -4.43 -9.74 11.69
C LYS A 47 -5.90 -9.37 11.75
N ASP A 48 -6.69 -10.28 12.31
CA ASP A 48 -8.12 -10.11 12.57
C ASP A 48 -8.86 -9.81 11.25
N GLN A 49 -9.72 -8.79 11.25
CA GLN A 49 -10.49 -8.38 10.08
C GLN A 49 -9.64 -7.85 8.91
N LEU A 50 -8.32 -7.69 9.11
CA LEU A 50 -7.36 -7.23 8.09
C LEU A 50 -6.42 -8.36 7.64
N GLU A 51 -6.70 -9.61 7.99
CA GLU A 51 -5.92 -10.77 7.54
C GLU A 51 -5.82 -10.83 6.01
N GLY A 52 -4.67 -11.30 5.51
CA GLY A 52 -4.34 -11.27 4.08
C GLY A 52 -3.78 -9.94 3.57
N LEU A 53 -3.85 -8.86 4.38
CA LEU A 53 -3.21 -7.59 4.09
C LEU A 53 -1.82 -7.46 4.74
N ARG A 54 -1.01 -6.57 4.18
CA ARG A 54 0.31 -6.19 4.71
C ARG A 54 0.40 -4.68 4.86
N SER A 55 1.19 -4.22 5.83
CA SER A 55 1.44 -2.80 6.11
C SER A 55 2.93 -2.49 6.13
N LEU A 56 3.40 -1.61 5.24
CA LEU A 56 4.74 -1.03 5.28
C LEU A 56 4.70 0.37 5.92
N ARG A 57 5.57 0.61 6.91
CA ARG A 57 5.70 1.93 7.56
C ARG A 57 6.67 2.81 6.78
N VAL A 58 6.26 4.04 6.49
CA VAL A 58 7.02 5.07 5.78
C VAL A 58 6.99 6.37 6.58
N GLY A 59 7.88 6.50 7.55
CA GLY A 59 7.84 7.60 8.52
C GLY A 59 6.53 7.59 9.34
N LYS A 60 5.69 8.62 9.14
CA LYS A 60 4.37 8.79 9.78
C LYS A 60 3.22 8.15 8.98
N ILE A 61 3.48 7.68 7.76
CA ILE A 61 2.49 7.12 6.83
C ILE A 61 2.64 5.60 6.81
N ARG A 62 1.56 4.88 6.47
CA ARG A 62 1.58 3.46 6.12
C ARG A 62 1.10 3.27 4.69
N VAL A 63 1.62 2.23 4.05
CA VAL A 63 1.12 1.69 2.79
C VAL A 63 0.52 0.32 3.12
N VAL A 64 -0.78 0.19 2.93
CA VAL A 64 -1.51 -1.08 3.10
C VAL A 64 -1.73 -1.69 1.73
N TYR A 65 -1.41 -2.97 1.59
CA TYR A 65 -1.44 -3.67 0.31
C TYR A 65 -1.69 -5.16 0.51
N ARG A 66 -2.08 -5.86 -0.56
CA ARG A 66 -2.16 -7.33 -0.60
C ARG A 66 -1.33 -7.88 -1.76
N VAL A 67 -0.95 -9.15 -1.66
CA VAL A 67 -0.23 -9.87 -2.71
C VAL A 67 -1.13 -11.01 -3.17
N LYS A 68 -1.56 -10.99 -4.42
CA LYS A 68 -2.42 -12.01 -5.02
C LYS A 68 -1.90 -12.35 -6.41
N GLU A 69 -1.66 -13.64 -6.68
CA GLU A 69 -1.27 -14.13 -8.02
C GLU A 69 -0.05 -13.37 -8.63
N GLY A 70 0.94 -13.01 -7.80
CA GLY A 70 2.13 -12.26 -8.25
C GLY A 70 1.89 -10.76 -8.50
N ILE A 71 0.68 -10.27 -8.24
CA ILE A 71 0.31 -8.85 -8.30
C ILE A 71 0.26 -8.30 -6.88
N THR A 72 0.92 -7.16 -6.67
CA THR A 72 0.78 -6.39 -5.44
C THR A 72 -0.24 -5.28 -5.65
N GLU A 73 -1.35 -5.34 -4.92
CA GLU A 73 -2.43 -4.35 -4.99
C GLU A 73 -2.35 -3.41 -3.80
N ILE A 74 -2.19 -2.11 -4.07
CA ILE A 74 -2.24 -1.08 -3.04
C ILE A 74 -3.69 -0.83 -2.65
N ILE A 75 -3.98 -1.03 -1.37
CA ILE A 75 -5.32 -0.82 -0.82
C ILE A 75 -5.47 0.63 -0.32
N ALA A 76 -4.49 1.11 0.45
CA ALA A 76 -4.55 2.46 1.01
C ALA A 76 -3.15 3.03 1.32
N ILE A 77 -3.04 4.36 1.35
CA ILE A 77 -1.85 5.10 1.76
C ILE A 77 -2.26 6.28 2.66
N GLY A 78 -1.74 6.33 3.88
CA GLY A 78 -2.15 7.36 4.83
C GLY A 78 -1.60 7.23 6.25
N PRO A 79 -1.92 8.18 7.14
CA PRO A 79 -1.55 8.13 8.56
C PRO A 79 -2.17 6.91 9.27
N ARG A 80 -1.52 6.39 10.32
CA ARG A 80 -1.97 5.17 11.03
C ARG A 80 -3.44 5.19 11.45
N LYS A 81 -3.88 6.31 12.04
CA LYS A 81 -5.23 6.43 12.61
C LYS A 81 -6.30 6.32 11.51
N LYS A 82 -6.09 7.04 10.40
CA LYS A 82 -7.02 7.13 9.29
C LYS A 82 -7.01 5.88 8.39
N ILE A 83 -5.83 5.33 8.12
CA ILE A 83 -5.68 4.25 7.13
C ILE A 83 -6.35 2.94 7.55
N TYR A 84 -6.35 2.59 8.84
CA TYR A 84 -6.99 1.34 9.28
C TYR A 84 -8.51 1.44 9.24
N GLU A 85 -9.06 2.59 9.60
CA GLU A 85 -10.49 2.86 9.49
C GLU A 85 -10.93 2.79 8.02
N GLU A 86 -10.24 3.49 7.12
CA GLU A 86 -10.51 3.43 5.68
C GLU A 86 -10.37 2.01 5.11
N THR A 87 -9.30 1.30 5.47
CA THR A 87 -9.07 -0.09 5.04
C THR A 87 -10.21 -1.00 5.51
N TYR A 88 -10.63 -0.84 6.77
CA TYR A 88 -11.73 -1.61 7.33
C TYR A 88 -13.05 -1.36 6.59
N GLN A 89 -13.38 -0.09 6.31
CA GLN A 89 -14.58 0.26 5.56
C GLN A 89 -14.55 -0.27 4.12
N LEU A 90 -13.39 -0.29 3.47
CA LEU A 90 -13.24 -0.88 2.13
C LEU A 90 -13.51 -2.39 2.14
N LEU A 91 -12.97 -3.12 3.12
CA LEU A 91 -13.20 -4.56 3.24
C LEU A 91 -14.67 -4.91 3.52
N ARG A 92 -15.40 -4.05 4.23
CA ARG A 92 -16.85 -4.23 4.43
C ARG A 92 -17.67 -4.05 3.15
N LYS A 93 -17.17 -3.29 2.18
CA LYS A 93 -17.85 -3.03 0.89
C LYS A 93 -17.53 -4.08 -0.19
N GLU A 94 -16.42 -4.82 -0.05
CA GLU A 94 -16.04 -5.92 -0.94
C GLU A 94 -16.74 -7.26 -0.60
N LYS A 95 -17.56 -7.31 0.46
CA LYS A 95 -18.42 -8.46 0.83
C LYS A 95 -19.84 -8.25 0.34
#